data_AF-A0A4R8TK11-F1
#
_entry.id   AF-A0A4R8TK11-F1
#
_cell.length_a   1.000
_cell.length_b   1.000
_cell.length_c   1.000
_cell.angle_alpha   90.00
_cell.angle_beta   90.00
_cell.angle_gamma   90.00
#
_symmetry.space_group_name_H-M   'P 1'
#
loop_
_entity.id
_entity.type
_entity.pdbx_description
1 polymer ?
#
loop_
_entity_poly.entity_id
_entity_poly.type
_entity_poly.pdbx_seq_one_letter_code
_entity_poly.pdbx_strand_id
1 'polypeptide(L)'
;MASVALALLTALAGRASAKTVKSATPQMGWNSYNYYNCYPSEAIIKDNARAVVDTGLAVAGYTTITTDCGWPARDRAADGQLVWNPDLFPSGGGRELGEYIHGLGLKFGVYSGGGYFQCGSEDQPASLNNEGIDAKSFAEWGADSLKYDNCYAVGPTVMVDFTHPDAASPDRFVAMAEAINATDRDMLYQVCQWGAGTDLGTWAPKIGNSWRISNDIFNSWRSIWRIANQVVPFYKHTGPGAFPDMDMLIVGINALSYEEEKFHMALWAINKSPLTLGAPAIPALAPEHTLSIVANKEVIAINQDPLARQAQLVRRFTEEEWDVWAGELSGSRRVVALANWKNDTQTVALDLADVLGLSSATARDVWAGADLGRVTGEFEAVLKGHELRLLVLSDLVEAEASTARASAGYYDAADATLSGRANHVACGAGRCLPTGGKVVDLGWGDGVAFSNVTAATAGKKLLGVDFVNYELAFESAWQSGSNTRNMSVSVNGGRAKRWAFPISGGSWYEAGRLLVEVDGFNAGGGNTVEFGNFEAHWAPDLVGFELFEDAK
;
A
#
# COMPACT_ATOMS: atom_id res chain seq x y z
N MET A 1 15.85 55.68 -52.34
CA MET A 1 16.37 55.15 -51.07
C MET A 1 15.22 54.45 -50.36
N ALA A 2 15.17 53.12 -50.46
CA ALA A 2 14.15 52.30 -49.81
C ALA A 2 14.81 51.55 -48.66
N SER A 3 14.37 51.82 -47.43
CA SER A 3 14.82 51.10 -46.23
C SER A 3 13.81 50.01 -45.92
N VAL A 4 14.23 48.76 -46.11
CA VAL A 4 13.47 47.56 -45.71
C VAL A 4 13.78 47.29 -44.25
N ALA A 5 12.77 47.38 -43.38
CA ALA A 5 12.85 46.90 -42.01
C ALA A 5 12.57 45.39 -42.01
N LEU A 6 13.58 44.59 -41.68
CA LEU A 6 13.44 43.15 -41.48
C LEU A 6 13.18 42.90 -39.99
N ALA A 7 11.95 42.55 -39.63
CA ALA A 7 11.63 42.06 -38.29
C ALA A 7 11.99 40.56 -38.22
N LEU A 8 13.00 40.21 -37.42
CA LEU A 8 13.24 38.83 -37.01
C LEU A 8 12.17 38.42 -35.99
N LEU A 9 11.28 37.49 -36.36
CA LEU A 9 10.58 36.66 -35.39
C LEU A 9 11.52 35.54 -34.92
N THR A 10 12.09 35.70 -33.72
CA THR A 10 12.66 34.57 -32.99
C THR A 10 11.52 33.74 -32.40
N ALA A 11 11.21 32.61 -33.04
CA ALA A 11 10.39 31.58 -32.42
C ALA A 11 11.18 30.96 -31.25
N LEU A 12 10.81 31.32 -30.03
CA LEU A 12 11.19 30.59 -28.82
C LEU A 12 10.49 29.22 -28.88
N ALA A 13 11.12 28.24 -29.54
CA ALA A 13 10.82 26.85 -29.31
C ALA A 13 11.23 26.53 -27.87
N GLY A 14 10.30 26.64 -26.92
CA GLY A 14 10.47 26.06 -25.61
C GLY A 14 10.71 24.57 -25.83
N ARG A 15 11.91 24.08 -25.54
CA ARG A 15 12.15 22.64 -25.45
C ARG A 15 11.22 22.14 -24.34
N ALA A 16 10.26 21.31 -24.70
CA ALA A 16 9.50 20.58 -23.69
C ALA A 16 10.52 19.71 -22.94
N SER A 17 10.79 20.07 -21.69
CA SER A 17 11.55 19.21 -20.78
C SER A 17 10.62 18.07 -20.38
N ALA A 18 11.08 16.83 -20.46
CA ALA A 18 10.33 15.69 -19.93
C ALA A 18 10.10 15.85 -18.43
N LYS A 19 9.08 15.15 -17.92
CA LYS A 19 8.81 15.10 -16.48
C LYS A 19 8.53 13.67 -16.04
N THR A 20 8.89 13.36 -14.80
CA THR A 20 8.29 12.24 -14.08
C THR A 20 6.78 12.47 -14.02
N VAL A 21 6.04 11.58 -14.67
CA VAL A 21 4.60 11.75 -14.88
C VAL A 21 3.85 11.50 -13.59
N LYS A 22 2.85 12.34 -13.35
CA LYS A 22 1.86 12.21 -12.27
C LYS A 22 0.51 11.86 -12.88
N SER A 23 0.08 10.61 -12.76
CA SER A 23 -1.22 10.17 -13.27
C SER A 23 -2.35 10.54 -12.31
N ALA A 24 -3.54 10.81 -12.84
CA ALA A 24 -4.71 11.13 -12.01
C ALA A 24 -5.16 9.96 -11.14
N THR A 25 -4.94 8.73 -11.61
CA THR A 25 -5.32 7.46 -10.97
C THR A 25 -4.12 6.49 -10.97
N PRO A 26 -4.13 5.44 -10.13
CA PRO A 26 -3.05 4.45 -10.10
C PRO A 26 -2.87 3.79 -11.47
N GLN A 27 -1.63 3.48 -11.85
CA GLN A 27 -1.38 2.77 -13.11
C GLN A 27 -1.94 1.34 -13.07
N MET A 28 -2.37 0.85 -14.23
CA MET A 28 -2.82 -0.52 -14.43
C MET A 28 -2.04 -1.15 -15.58
N GLY A 29 -1.63 -2.40 -15.41
CA GLY A 29 -0.78 -3.06 -16.39
C GLY A 29 -0.49 -4.52 -16.10
N TRP A 30 0.55 -5.03 -16.74
CA TRP A 30 1.06 -6.38 -16.59
C TRP A 30 2.58 -6.33 -16.45
N ASN A 31 3.12 -7.20 -15.61
CA ASN A 31 4.55 -7.30 -15.34
C ASN A 31 4.99 -8.77 -15.33
N SER A 32 6.14 -9.06 -15.93
CA SER A 32 6.62 -10.42 -16.13
C SER A 32 7.08 -11.16 -14.86
N TYR A 33 7.38 -10.45 -13.76
CA TYR A 33 8.12 -11.00 -12.62
C TYR A 33 7.42 -12.15 -11.89
N ASN A 34 6.18 -11.98 -11.44
CA ASN A 34 5.55 -12.95 -10.52
C ASN A 34 5.42 -14.37 -11.10
N TYR A 35 5.19 -14.49 -12.41
CA TYR A 35 5.05 -15.80 -13.09
C TYR A 35 6.34 -16.26 -13.76
N TYR A 36 7.09 -15.36 -14.41
CA TYR A 36 8.27 -15.71 -15.21
C TYR A 36 9.61 -15.45 -14.50
N ASN A 37 9.59 -14.84 -13.30
CA ASN A 37 10.77 -14.41 -12.55
C ASN A 37 11.70 -13.53 -13.44
N CYS A 38 13.01 -13.58 -13.24
CA CYS A 38 14.01 -12.91 -14.08
C CYS A 38 14.37 -13.70 -15.35
N TYR A 39 13.40 -14.39 -15.96
CA TYR A 39 13.58 -15.14 -17.22
C TYR A 39 12.65 -14.64 -18.34
N PRO A 40 12.64 -13.32 -18.67
CA PRO A 40 11.84 -12.82 -19.77
C PRO A 40 12.44 -13.23 -21.12
N SER A 41 11.60 -13.30 -22.15
CA SER A 41 12.02 -13.36 -23.55
C SER A 41 11.08 -12.52 -24.41
N GLU A 42 11.53 -12.13 -25.59
CA GLU A 42 10.71 -11.34 -26.52
C GLU A 42 9.38 -12.01 -26.82
N ALA A 43 9.38 -13.33 -27.02
CA ALA A 43 8.15 -14.10 -27.25
C ALA A 43 7.19 -14.01 -26.06
N ILE A 44 7.68 -14.22 -24.84
CA ILE A 44 6.87 -14.13 -23.61
C ILE A 44 6.21 -12.76 -23.49
N ILE A 45 6.96 -11.68 -23.72
CA ILE A 45 6.42 -10.32 -23.60
C ILE A 45 5.42 -10.02 -24.72
N LYS A 46 5.75 -10.38 -25.98
CA LYS A 46 4.87 -10.13 -27.14
C LYS A 46 3.56 -10.90 -27.06
N ASP A 47 3.60 -12.14 -26.58
CA ASP A 47 2.42 -13.00 -26.42
C ASP A 47 1.52 -12.49 -25.30
N ASN A 48 2.08 -12.09 -24.16
CA ASN A 48 1.30 -11.51 -23.07
C ASN A 48 0.74 -10.12 -23.44
N ALA A 49 1.50 -9.27 -24.12
CA ALA A 49 1.02 -7.97 -24.59
C ALA A 49 -0.17 -8.14 -25.55
N ARG A 50 -0.10 -9.08 -26.49
CA ARG A 50 -1.21 -9.42 -27.37
C ARG A 50 -2.40 -9.96 -26.58
N ALA A 51 -2.16 -10.87 -25.65
CA ALA A 51 -3.23 -11.44 -24.82
C ALA A 51 -3.94 -10.39 -23.96
N VAL A 52 -3.24 -9.36 -23.46
CA VAL A 52 -3.87 -8.21 -22.76
C VAL A 52 -4.89 -7.50 -23.67
N VAL A 53 -4.62 -7.38 -24.97
CA VAL A 53 -5.58 -6.83 -25.93
C VAL A 53 -6.71 -7.82 -26.21
N ASP A 54 -6.37 -9.06 -26.58
CA ASP A 54 -7.32 -10.07 -27.05
C ASP A 54 -8.34 -10.49 -25.97
N THR A 55 -7.94 -10.46 -24.70
CA THR A 55 -8.81 -10.77 -23.56
C THR A 55 -9.67 -9.58 -23.12
N GLY A 56 -9.48 -8.40 -23.70
CA GLY A 56 -10.18 -7.17 -23.32
C GLY A 56 -9.63 -6.50 -22.06
N LEU A 57 -8.52 -6.98 -21.49
CA LEU A 57 -7.88 -6.34 -20.33
C LEU A 57 -7.40 -4.91 -20.65
N ALA A 58 -6.93 -4.67 -21.87
CA ALA A 58 -6.62 -3.32 -22.35
C ALA A 58 -7.83 -2.38 -22.26
N VAL A 59 -9.02 -2.87 -22.64
CA VAL A 59 -10.29 -2.13 -22.55
C VAL A 59 -10.71 -1.90 -21.10
N ALA A 60 -10.39 -2.84 -20.21
CA ALA A 60 -10.60 -2.70 -18.77
C ALA A 60 -9.63 -1.70 -18.10
N GLY A 61 -8.56 -1.28 -18.80
CA GLY A 61 -7.62 -0.25 -18.35
C GLY A 61 -6.17 -0.73 -18.17
N TYR A 62 -5.91 -2.04 -18.26
CA TYR A 62 -4.56 -2.61 -18.16
C TYR A 62 -3.75 -2.29 -19.41
N THR A 63 -2.94 -1.23 -19.35
CA THR A 63 -2.30 -0.67 -20.56
C THR A 63 -0.78 -0.68 -20.53
N THR A 64 -0.15 -0.79 -19.37
CA THR A 64 1.32 -0.83 -19.27
C THR A 64 1.84 -2.26 -19.29
N ILE A 65 2.75 -2.60 -20.21
CA ILE A 65 3.42 -3.90 -20.28
C ILE A 65 4.88 -3.72 -19.86
N THR A 66 5.26 -4.27 -18.71
CA THR A 66 6.61 -4.11 -18.15
C THR A 66 7.42 -5.38 -18.32
N THR A 67 8.57 -5.28 -19.00
CA THR A 67 9.62 -6.29 -18.95
C THR A 67 10.44 -6.07 -17.67
N ASP A 68 10.28 -6.95 -16.69
CA ASP A 68 11.01 -6.89 -15.42
C ASP A 68 12.42 -7.50 -15.55
N CYS A 69 13.12 -7.73 -14.43
CA CYS A 69 14.51 -8.22 -14.35
C CYS A 69 14.86 -9.36 -15.35
N GLY A 70 16.16 -9.47 -15.67
CA GLY A 70 16.70 -10.54 -16.53
C GLY A 70 16.86 -10.18 -18.02
N TRP A 71 16.30 -9.05 -18.47
CA TRP A 71 16.40 -8.61 -19.87
C TRP A 71 17.80 -8.15 -20.36
N PRO A 72 18.69 -7.57 -19.52
CA PRO A 72 19.96 -7.04 -20.02
C PRO A 72 20.96 -8.13 -20.42
N ALA A 73 21.82 -7.82 -21.38
CA ALA A 73 23.10 -8.50 -21.54
C ALA A 73 24.01 -8.20 -20.34
N ARG A 74 25.06 -9.01 -20.16
CA ARG A 74 26.05 -8.86 -19.07
C ARG A 74 26.91 -7.61 -19.25
N ASP A 75 27.21 -7.26 -20.50
CA ASP A 75 28.08 -6.14 -20.82
C ASP A 75 27.26 -4.93 -21.29
N ARG A 76 27.68 -3.74 -20.83
CA ARG A 76 27.24 -2.47 -21.42
C ARG A 76 27.88 -2.28 -22.80
N ALA A 77 27.25 -1.47 -23.64
CA ALA A 77 27.84 -1.03 -24.89
C ALA A 77 29.09 -0.16 -24.64
N ALA A 78 29.88 0.08 -25.69
CA ALA A 78 31.13 0.84 -25.60
C ALA A 78 30.93 2.31 -25.13
N ASP A 79 29.74 2.85 -25.33
CA ASP A 79 29.33 4.18 -24.87
C ASP A 79 28.69 4.18 -23.47
N GLY A 80 28.67 3.02 -22.81
CA GLY A 80 28.13 2.83 -21.47
C GLY A 80 26.65 2.49 -21.41
N GLN A 81 25.92 2.41 -22.53
CA GLN A 81 24.49 2.08 -22.51
C GLN A 81 24.21 0.64 -22.06
N LEU A 82 23.09 0.41 -21.37
CA LEU A 82 22.54 -0.92 -21.19
C LEU A 82 22.20 -1.56 -22.55
N VAL A 83 22.48 -2.86 -22.68
CA VAL A 83 22.22 -3.62 -23.90
C VAL A 83 21.17 -4.68 -23.60
N TRP A 84 20.16 -4.80 -24.46
CA TRP A 84 19.20 -5.91 -24.39
C TRP A 84 19.88 -7.20 -24.85
N ASN A 85 19.67 -8.30 -24.11
CA ASN A 85 20.28 -9.57 -24.45
C ASN A 85 19.77 -10.06 -25.83
N PRO A 86 20.63 -10.19 -26.86
CA PRO A 86 20.19 -10.54 -28.22
C PRO A 86 19.71 -11.98 -28.35
N ASP A 87 20.09 -12.88 -27.42
CA ASP A 87 19.58 -14.26 -27.40
C ASP A 87 18.14 -14.31 -26.89
N LEU A 88 17.77 -13.40 -25.97
CA LEU A 88 16.42 -13.29 -25.41
C LEU A 88 15.52 -12.37 -26.25
N PHE A 89 16.11 -11.34 -26.89
CA PHE A 89 15.43 -10.29 -27.66
C PHE A 89 16.06 -10.08 -29.05
N PRO A 90 15.94 -11.07 -29.95
CA PRO A 90 16.68 -11.10 -31.22
C PRO A 90 16.20 -10.08 -32.26
N SER A 91 15.01 -9.48 -32.11
CA SER A 91 14.42 -8.61 -33.15
C SER A 91 14.89 -7.16 -33.07
N GLY A 92 15.66 -6.77 -32.05
CA GLY A 92 16.15 -5.40 -31.88
C GLY A 92 16.03 -4.82 -30.48
N GLY A 93 15.83 -5.66 -29.45
CA GLY A 93 15.80 -5.24 -28.06
C GLY A 93 14.67 -4.28 -27.71
N GLY A 94 14.92 -3.37 -26.77
CA GLY A 94 13.91 -2.50 -26.19
C GLY A 94 13.22 -1.59 -27.18
N ARG A 95 13.92 -1.11 -28.22
CA ARG A 95 13.30 -0.25 -29.24
C ARG A 95 12.27 -1.00 -30.07
N GLU A 96 12.62 -2.17 -30.61
CA GLU A 96 11.68 -2.96 -31.40
C GLU A 96 10.51 -3.45 -30.53
N LEU A 97 10.80 -3.89 -29.30
CA LEU A 97 9.77 -4.33 -28.37
C LEU A 97 8.81 -3.19 -28.00
N GLY A 98 9.34 -1.98 -27.76
CA GLY A 98 8.55 -0.78 -27.52
C GLY A 98 7.66 -0.43 -28.71
N GLU A 99 8.21 -0.42 -29.93
CA GLU A 99 7.46 -0.18 -31.17
C GLU A 99 6.33 -1.22 -31.36
N TYR A 100 6.58 -2.50 -31.07
CA TYR A 100 5.55 -3.55 -31.10
C TYR A 100 4.43 -3.30 -30.08
N ILE A 101 4.79 -3.00 -28.83
CA ILE A 101 3.81 -2.76 -27.74
C ILE A 101 2.97 -1.52 -28.05
N HIS A 102 3.58 -0.43 -28.52
CA HIS A 102 2.86 0.77 -28.98
C HIS A 102 1.94 0.48 -30.16
N GLY A 103 2.35 -0.40 -31.08
CA GLY A 103 1.52 -0.86 -32.21
C GLY A 103 0.24 -1.59 -31.79
N LEU A 104 0.20 -2.13 -30.57
CA LEU A 104 -1.00 -2.71 -29.94
C LEU A 104 -1.87 -1.68 -29.20
N GLY A 105 -1.45 -0.40 -29.17
CA GLY A 105 -2.10 0.65 -28.39
C GLY A 105 -1.80 0.58 -26.88
N LEU A 106 -0.77 -0.16 -26.49
CA LEU A 106 -0.32 -0.33 -25.11
C LEU A 106 0.88 0.59 -24.82
N LYS A 107 1.28 0.66 -23.55
CA LYS A 107 2.43 1.43 -23.04
C LYS A 107 3.57 0.49 -22.69
N PHE A 108 4.79 0.89 -23.03
CA PHE A 108 5.99 0.09 -22.81
C PHE A 108 6.65 0.44 -21.47
N GLY A 109 6.77 -0.54 -20.58
CA GLY A 109 7.46 -0.42 -19.30
C GLY A 109 8.83 -1.12 -19.30
N VAL A 110 9.81 -0.45 -18.71
CA VAL A 110 11.17 -0.99 -18.51
C VAL A 110 11.50 -1.08 -17.03
N TYR A 111 12.51 -1.90 -16.73
CA TYR A 111 12.99 -2.15 -15.37
C TYR A 111 14.50 -1.92 -15.28
N SER A 112 14.93 -1.27 -14.20
CA SER A 112 16.34 -1.21 -13.79
C SER A 112 16.44 -1.05 -12.27
N GLY A 113 17.66 -0.96 -11.74
CA GLY A 113 17.91 -0.75 -10.30
C GLY A 113 18.84 0.41 -10.01
N GLY A 114 18.75 0.92 -8.78
CA GLY A 114 19.65 1.89 -8.18
C GLY A 114 20.89 1.28 -7.54
N GLY A 115 21.24 0.02 -7.83
CA GLY A 115 22.48 -0.59 -7.36
C GLY A 115 23.41 -1.00 -8.49
N TYR A 116 24.45 -1.77 -8.13
CA TYR A 116 25.47 -2.22 -9.09
C TYR A 116 24.91 -3.19 -10.14
N PHE A 117 24.02 -4.10 -9.73
CA PHE A 117 23.44 -5.13 -10.58
C PHE A 117 21.91 -5.18 -10.47
N GLN A 118 21.28 -5.79 -11.47
CA GLN A 118 19.85 -6.07 -11.45
C GLN A 118 19.53 -7.07 -10.32
N CYS A 119 18.35 -6.96 -9.71
CA CYS A 119 17.86 -8.00 -8.80
C CYS A 119 17.89 -9.39 -9.47
N GLY A 120 18.33 -10.41 -8.73
CA GLY A 120 18.38 -11.79 -9.21
C GLY A 120 19.60 -12.12 -10.08
N SER A 121 20.56 -11.20 -10.24
CA SER A 121 21.79 -11.42 -11.02
C SER A 121 23.01 -10.80 -10.32
N GLU A 122 24.16 -11.46 -10.41
CA GLU A 122 25.45 -10.98 -9.90
C GLU A 122 26.33 -10.32 -10.98
N ASP A 123 25.80 -10.15 -12.20
CA ASP A 123 26.58 -9.76 -13.37
C ASP A 123 25.82 -8.99 -14.46
N GLN A 124 24.51 -8.80 -14.32
CA GLN A 124 23.73 -7.95 -15.20
C GLN A 124 23.73 -6.52 -14.66
N PRO A 125 24.22 -5.52 -15.41
CA PRO A 125 24.34 -4.15 -14.95
C PRO A 125 22.97 -3.53 -14.66
N ALA A 126 22.90 -2.81 -13.54
CA ALA A 126 21.84 -1.85 -13.23
C ALA A 126 22.36 -0.41 -13.38
N SER A 127 21.59 0.61 -13.03
CA SER A 127 21.81 1.99 -13.46
C SER A 127 22.63 2.87 -12.52
N LEU A 128 23.17 2.34 -11.42
CA LEU A 128 23.97 3.12 -10.49
C LEU A 128 25.16 3.81 -11.21
N ASN A 129 25.30 5.12 -11.00
CA ASN A 129 26.30 5.99 -11.65
C ASN A 129 26.17 6.12 -13.18
N ASN A 130 25.11 5.57 -13.78
CA ASN A 130 24.81 5.64 -15.20
C ASN A 130 23.40 6.17 -15.46
N GLU A 131 22.77 6.78 -14.45
CA GLU A 131 21.36 7.17 -14.46
C GLU A 131 21.03 8.07 -15.65
N GLY A 132 21.88 9.04 -15.96
CA GLY A 132 21.71 9.94 -17.11
C GLY A 132 21.82 9.23 -18.47
N ILE A 133 22.73 8.26 -18.60
CA ILE A 133 22.88 7.47 -19.84
C ILE A 133 21.67 6.56 -20.00
N ASP A 134 21.30 5.85 -18.95
CA ASP A 134 20.23 4.86 -18.99
C ASP A 134 18.86 5.50 -19.14
N ALA A 135 18.58 6.63 -18.46
CA ALA A 135 17.34 7.39 -18.65
C ALA A 135 17.17 7.83 -20.13
N LYS A 136 18.26 8.28 -20.76
CA LYS A 136 18.25 8.62 -22.18
C LYS A 136 17.98 7.40 -23.06
N SER A 137 18.60 6.25 -22.78
CA SER A 137 18.31 5.00 -23.49
C SER A 137 16.84 4.59 -23.36
N PHE A 138 16.28 4.68 -22.15
CA PHE A 138 14.86 4.38 -21.92
C PHE A 138 13.94 5.30 -22.75
N ALA A 139 14.27 6.59 -22.83
CA ALA A 139 13.56 7.55 -23.68
C ALA A 139 13.66 7.18 -25.17
N GLU A 140 14.86 6.84 -25.66
CA GLU A 140 15.12 6.44 -27.04
C GLU A 140 14.44 5.13 -27.45
N TRP A 141 14.26 4.20 -26.51
CA TRP A 141 13.49 2.96 -26.73
C TRP A 141 11.97 3.17 -26.70
N GLY A 142 11.50 4.35 -26.29
CA GLY A 142 10.09 4.63 -26.17
C GLY A 142 9.46 4.10 -24.88
N ALA A 143 10.19 4.02 -23.76
CA ALA A 143 9.60 3.62 -22.48
C ALA A 143 8.58 4.66 -21.96
N ASP A 144 7.36 4.24 -21.62
CA ASP A 144 6.33 5.06 -20.97
C ASP A 144 6.39 4.97 -19.43
N SER A 145 7.10 3.98 -18.90
CA SER A 145 7.28 3.82 -17.46
C SER A 145 8.59 3.13 -17.11
N LEU A 146 9.18 3.48 -15.97
CA LEU A 146 10.33 2.81 -15.37
C LEU A 146 9.95 2.30 -13.97
N LYS A 147 10.15 1.01 -13.72
CA LYS A 147 10.26 0.43 -12.38
C LYS A 147 11.73 0.44 -11.97
N TYR A 148 12.04 1.04 -10.82
CA TYR A 148 13.42 1.27 -10.39
C TYR A 148 13.70 0.67 -9.01
N ASP A 149 14.45 -0.41 -9.00
CA ASP A 149 14.64 -1.32 -7.86
C ASP A 149 15.85 -0.97 -6.95
N ASN A 150 16.02 -1.68 -5.82
CA ASN A 150 17.00 -1.35 -4.79
C ASN A 150 18.06 -2.44 -4.53
N CYS A 151 18.13 -3.49 -5.36
CA CYS A 151 19.15 -4.53 -5.19
C CYS A 151 20.56 -3.98 -5.38
N TYR A 152 21.52 -4.57 -4.67
CA TYR A 152 22.94 -4.22 -4.75
C TYR A 152 23.20 -2.73 -4.46
N ALA A 153 22.38 -2.11 -3.61
CA ALA A 153 22.52 -0.71 -3.21
C ALA A 153 23.82 -0.41 -2.45
N VAL A 154 24.36 -1.40 -1.74
CA VAL A 154 25.50 -1.23 -0.82
C VAL A 154 26.81 -1.75 -1.39
N GLY A 155 26.75 -2.67 -2.36
CA GLY A 155 27.92 -3.31 -2.94
C GLY A 155 27.56 -4.43 -3.91
N PRO A 156 28.49 -4.82 -4.81
CA PRO A 156 28.24 -5.82 -5.85
C PRO A 156 28.06 -7.26 -5.31
N THR A 157 28.41 -7.51 -4.04
CA THR A 157 28.31 -8.83 -3.41
C THR A 157 27.18 -8.93 -2.38
N VAL A 158 26.36 -7.88 -2.23
CA VAL A 158 25.28 -7.82 -1.25
C VAL A 158 23.99 -7.42 -1.97
N MET A 159 23.20 -8.42 -2.37
CA MET A 159 21.97 -8.18 -3.14
C MET A 159 20.95 -7.37 -2.35
N VAL A 160 20.74 -7.69 -1.06
CA VAL A 160 19.75 -7.04 -0.20
C VAL A 160 20.36 -6.74 1.16
N ASP A 161 20.31 -5.48 1.56
CA ASP A 161 20.53 -5.02 2.93
C ASP A 161 19.66 -3.80 3.17
N PHE A 162 18.43 -4.00 3.66
CA PHE A 162 17.44 -2.94 3.88
C PHE A 162 17.76 -2.05 5.10
N THR A 163 18.79 -2.39 5.89
CA THR A 163 19.19 -1.62 7.08
C THR A 163 20.33 -0.66 6.82
N HIS A 164 21.14 -0.93 5.79
CA HIS A 164 22.28 -0.09 5.46
C HIS A 164 21.81 1.33 5.08
N PRO A 165 22.50 2.39 5.54
CA PRO A 165 22.15 3.77 5.21
C PRO A 165 22.01 4.03 3.72
N ASP A 166 22.86 3.41 2.89
CA ASP A 166 22.76 3.54 1.45
C ASP A 166 21.45 2.95 0.92
N ALA A 167 21.09 1.72 1.28
CA ALA A 167 19.84 1.10 0.81
C ALA A 167 18.59 1.85 1.30
N ALA A 168 18.66 2.44 2.50
CA ALA A 168 17.59 3.26 3.08
C ALA A 168 17.50 4.68 2.50
N SER A 169 18.58 5.19 1.87
CA SER A 169 18.65 6.55 1.36
C SER A 169 17.77 6.75 0.12
N PRO A 170 17.04 7.89 0.02
CA PRO A 170 16.29 8.23 -1.20
C PRO A 170 17.18 8.69 -2.35
N ASP A 171 18.46 8.99 -2.13
CA ASP A 171 19.30 9.76 -3.07
C ASP A 171 19.41 9.12 -4.46
N ARG A 172 19.53 7.79 -4.54
CA ARG A 172 19.63 7.08 -5.83
C ARG A 172 18.33 7.12 -6.63
N PHE A 173 17.18 7.10 -5.93
CA PHE A 173 15.88 7.28 -6.56
C PHE A 173 15.68 8.72 -7.03
N VAL A 174 16.15 9.70 -6.25
CA VAL A 174 16.15 11.12 -6.65
C VAL A 174 17.01 11.33 -7.89
N ALA A 175 18.22 10.78 -7.93
CA ALA A 175 19.13 10.89 -9.07
C ALA A 175 18.51 10.35 -10.36
N MET A 176 17.85 9.18 -10.31
CA MET A 176 17.15 8.64 -11.48
C MET A 176 15.93 9.51 -11.87
N ALA A 177 15.16 10.03 -10.92
CA ALA A 177 14.06 10.94 -11.23
C ALA A 177 14.55 12.23 -11.93
N GLU A 178 15.67 12.80 -11.49
CA GLU A 178 16.32 13.94 -12.14
C GLU A 178 16.82 13.59 -13.55
N ALA A 179 17.41 12.41 -13.72
CA ALA A 179 17.84 11.90 -15.02
C ALA A 179 16.66 11.76 -16.00
N ILE A 180 15.53 11.22 -15.56
CA ILE A 180 14.28 11.13 -16.35
C ILE A 180 13.81 12.52 -16.78
N ASN A 181 13.76 13.48 -15.84
CA ASN A 181 13.33 14.86 -16.10
C ASN A 181 14.23 15.60 -17.13
N ALA A 182 15.46 15.14 -17.32
CA ALA A 182 16.41 15.70 -18.29
C ALA A 182 16.25 15.13 -19.71
N THR A 183 15.41 14.11 -19.91
CA THR A 183 15.12 13.52 -21.23
C THR A 183 14.05 14.32 -21.99
N ASP A 184 13.66 13.84 -23.17
CA ASP A 184 12.56 14.37 -24.00
C ASP A 184 11.32 13.47 -23.99
N ARG A 185 11.28 12.45 -23.14
CA ARG A 185 10.15 11.52 -23.00
C ARG A 185 9.60 11.46 -21.58
N ASP A 186 8.32 11.75 -21.46
CA ASP A 186 7.56 11.60 -20.23
C ASP A 186 7.47 10.13 -19.81
N MET A 187 7.81 9.83 -18.56
CA MET A 187 7.80 8.47 -18.00
C MET A 187 7.11 8.42 -16.63
N LEU A 188 6.25 7.43 -16.42
CA LEU A 188 5.78 7.06 -15.09
C LEU A 188 6.93 6.41 -14.31
N TYR A 189 7.31 7.02 -13.20
CA TYR A 189 8.40 6.53 -12.36
C TYR A 189 7.84 5.76 -11.16
N GLN A 190 8.16 4.47 -11.06
CA GLN A 190 7.76 3.58 -9.96
C GLN A 190 8.98 3.32 -9.08
N VAL A 191 8.99 3.95 -7.90
CA VAL A 191 10.08 3.80 -6.92
C VAL A 191 9.93 2.42 -6.26
N CYS A 192 10.94 1.56 -6.36
CA CYS A 192 10.91 0.20 -5.84
C CYS A 192 11.99 0.00 -4.76
N GLN A 193 11.81 0.70 -3.63
CA GLN A 193 12.67 0.67 -2.44
C GLN A 193 12.22 -0.33 -1.35
N TRP A 194 11.17 -1.11 -1.65
CA TRP A 194 10.62 -2.17 -0.79
C TRP A 194 10.11 -1.77 0.59
N GLY A 195 9.88 -0.48 0.85
CA GLY A 195 9.60 -0.01 2.21
C GLY A 195 10.83 0.39 3.03
N ALA A 196 12.05 0.18 2.52
CA ALA A 196 13.29 0.47 3.25
C ALA A 196 13.48 1.98 3.48
N GLY A 197 14.02 2.32 4.66
CA GLY A 197 14.18 3.69 5.13
C GLY A 197 13.00 4.20 5.95
N THR A 198 12.86 5.53 6.04
CA THR A 198 11.81 6.21 6.80
C THR A 198 11.09 7.26 5.96
N ASP A 199 9.90 7.64 6.42
CA ASP A 199 9.10 8.75 5.87
C ASP A 199 8.83 8.62 4.36
N LEU A 200 8.66 7.38 3.86
CA LEU A 200 8.45 7.06 2.44
C LEU A 200 7.28 7.85 1.82
N GLY A 201 6.17 7.95 2.53
CA GLY A 201 4.99 8.72 2.10
C GLY A 201 5.25 10.23 1.98
N THR A 202 6.39 10.73 2.46
CA THR A 202 6.75 12.15 2.40
C THR A 202 7.68 12.48 1.23
N TRP A 203 8.69 11.65 0.98
CA TRP A 203 9.70 11.94 -0.06
C TRP A 203 9.36 11.28 -1.40
N ALA A 204 8.89 10.03 -1.42
CA ALA A 204 8.69 9.28 -2.65
C ALA A 204 7.61 9.89 -3.56
N PRO A 205 6.46 10.39 -3.04
CA PRO A 205 5.47 11.08 -3.85
C PRO A 205 5.97 12.36 -4.52
N LYS A 206 7.12 12.92 -4.13
CA LYS A 206 7.65 14.13 -4.79
C LYS A 206 8.37 13.79 -6.09
N ILE A 207 8.88 12.57 -6.23
CA ILE A 207 9.75 12.18 -7.34
C ILE A 207 9.13 11.13 -8.27
N GLY A 208 8.25 10.25 -7.77
CA GLY A 208 7.65 9.15 -8.54
C GLY A 208 6.13 9.08 -8.42
N ASN A 209 5.48 8.38 -9.37
CA ASN A 209 4.03 8.22 -9.41
C ASN A 209 3.53 7.24 -8.33
N SER A 210 4.28 6.17 -8.13
CA SER A 210 4.04 5.17 -7.11
C SER A 210 5.33 4.79 -6.40
N TRP A 211 5.21 4.24 -5.20
CA TRP A 211 6.36 3.79 -4.42
C TRP A 211 6.06 2.49 -3.68
N ARG A 212 6.96 1.51 -3.78
CA ARG A 212 6.82 0.21 -3.12
C ARG A 212 6.88 0.40 -1.62
N ILE A 213 5.81 0.00 -0.96
CA ILE A 213 5.70 0.16 0.49
C ILE A 213 6.25 -1.02 1.27
N SER A 214 6.45 -2.19 0.63
CA SER A 214 6.85 -3.44 1.27
C SER A 214 7.81 -4.27 0.42
N ASN A 215 8.52 -5.21 1.07
CA ASN A 215 9.13 -6.35 0.40
C ASN A 215 8.10 -7.09 -0.45
N ASP A 216 8.61 -7.87 -1.40
CA ASP A 216 7.81 -8.58 -2.38
C ASP A 216 6.64 -9.33 -1.75
N ILE A 217 5.49 -9.22 -2.40
CA ILE A 217 4.42 -10.18 -2.27
C ILE A 217 4.94 -11.55 -2.71
N PHE A 218 4.45 -12.60 -2.07
CA PHE A 218 4.77 -13.97 -2.49
C PHE A 218 3.52 -14.82 -2.38
N ASN A 219 3.59 -16.00 -2.99
CA ASN A 219 2.48 -16.91 -3.30
C ASN A 219 1.85 -17.54 -2.04
N SER A 220 1.25 -16.72 -1.17
CA SER A 220 0.61 -17.16 0.07
C SER A 220 -0.32 -16.09 0.62
N TRP A 221 -1.47 -16.50 1.14
CA TRP A 221 -2.44 -15.65 1.84
C TRP A 221 -1.82 -14.72 2.90
N ARG A 222 -0.81 -15.19 3.65
CA ARG A 222 -0.19 -14.38 4.70
C ARG A 222 0.55 -13.13 4.19
N SER A 223 0.97 -13.12 2.92
CA SER A 223 1.58 -11.92 2.32
C SER A 223 0.56 -10.79 2.20
N ILE A 224 -0.70 -11.11 1.93
CA ILE A 224 -1.83 -10.17 1.89
C ILE A 224 -2.02 -9.50 3.25
N TRP A 225 -2.10 -10.29 4.33
CA TRP A 225 -2.20 -9.75 5.70
C TRP A 225 -1.01 -8.85 6.06
N ARG A 226 0.22 -9.29 5.75
CA ARG A 226 1.43 -8.50 6.03
C ARG A 226 1.39 -7.13 5.33
N ILE A 227 1.04 -7.11 4.04
CA ILE A 227 1.01 -5.88 3.24
C ILE A 227 -0.17 -4.98 3.66
N ALA A 228 -1.33 -5.57 3.99
CA ALA A 228 -2.49 -4.86 4.53
C ALA A 228 -2.15 -4.06 5.80
N ASN A 229 -1.27 -4.59 6.65
CA ASN A 229 -0.85 -3.90 7.87
C ASN A 229 0.27 -2.88 7.64
N GLN A 230 0.96 -2.93 6.49
CA GLN A 230 1.99 -1.95 6.11
C GLN A 230 1.40 -0.73 5.39
N VAL A 231 0.29 -0.89 4.67
CA VAL A 231 -0.34 0.19 3.90
C VAL A 231 -1.10 1.19 4.79
N VAL A 232 -1.46 0.81 6.02
CA VAL A 232 -2.32 1.58 6.93
C VAL A 232 -1.96 3.07 7.04
N PRO A 233 -0.70 3.50 7.28
CA PRO A 233 -0.41 4.92 7.49
C PRO A 233 -0.45 5.75 6.21
N PHE A 234 -0.43 5.12 5.02
CA PHE A 234 -0.25 5.83 3.76
C PHE A 234 -1.47 6.63 3.30
N TYR A 235 -2.63 6.49 3.95
CA TYR A 235 -3.83 7.26 3.57
C TYR A 235 -3.58 8.77 3.63
N LYS A 236 -2.69 9.20 4.55
CA LYS A 236 -2.22 10.58 4.74
C LYS A 236 -1.42 11.13 3.55
N HIS A 237 -0.93 10.24 2.69
CA HIS A 237 0.03 10.50 1.62
C HIS A 237 -0.51 10.16 0.23
N THR A 238 -1.79 9.77 0.13
CA THR A 238 -2.43 9.43 -1.15
C THR A 238 -3.10 10.62 -1.81
N GLY A 239 -3.06 10.64 -3.14
CA GLY A 239 -3.72 11.63 -3.98
C GLY A 239 -3.32 11.45 -5.44
N PRO A 240 -3.86 12.27 -6.36
CA PRO A 240 -3.46 12.20 -7.78
C PRO A 240 -1.93 12.31 -7.92
N GLY A 241 -1.32 11.32 -8.55
CA GLY A 241 0.14 11.22 -8.74
C GLY A 241 0.91 10.69 -7.53
N ALA A 242 0.23 10.14 -6.53
CA ALA A 242 0.82 9.62 -5.31
C ALA A 242 0.11 8.33 -4.86
N PHE A 243 0.63 7.19 -5.32
CA PHE A 243 0.03 5.88 -5.07
C PHE A 243 0.96 4.93 -4.29
N PRO A 244 0.61 4.47 -3.08
CA PRO A 244 1.37 3.46 -2.38
C PRO A 244 1.28 2.15 -3.16
N ASP A 245 2.42 1.61 -3.55
CA ASP A 245 2.51 0.37 -4.33
C ASP A 245 2.63 -0.82 -3.38
N MET A 246 1.51 -1.55 -3.26
CA MET A 246 1.35 -2.77 -2.47
C MET A 246 1.92 -4.01 -3.18
N ASP A 247 2.71 -3.81 -4.22
CA ASP A 247 3.28 -4.82 -5.11
C ASP A 247 2.27 -5.43 -6.10
N MET A 248 2.79 -6.20 -7.06
CA MET A 248 2.00 -6.80 -8.14
C MET A 248 0.89 -7.74 -7.64
N LEU A 249 -0.17 -7.89 -8.42
CA LEU A 249 -1.25 -8.83 -8.16
C LEU A 249 -0.78 -10.28 -8.38
N ILE A 250 -1.11 -11.15 -7.43
CA ILE A 250 -0.96 -12.62 -7.53
C ILE A 250 -2.27 -13.32 -7.90
N VAL A 251 -3.30 -12.57 -8.31
CA VAL A 251 -4.55 -13.13 -8.85
C VAL A 251 -4.24 -13.92 -10.13
N GLY A 252 -4.66 -15.18 -10.18
CA GLY A 252 -4.48 -16.04 -11.34
C GLY A 252 -3.14 -16.78 -11.42
N ILE A 253 -2.27 -16.65 -10.42
CA ILE A 253 -1.02 -17.43 -10.37
C ILE A 253 -1.21 -18.81 -9.69
N ASN A 254 -2.44 -19.14 -9.30
CA ASN A 254 -2.81 -20.39 -8.62
C ASN A 254 -2.20 -20.55 -7.22
N ALA A 255 -2.06 -19.44 -6.48
CA ALA A 255 -1.53 -19.39 -5.12
C ALA A 255 -2.60 -19.14 -4.03
N LEU A 256 -3.75 -18.62 -4.43
CA LEU A 256 -4.84 -18.18 -3.56
C LEU A 256 -6.13 -18.89 -3.95
N SER A 257 -7.05 -19.04 -3.00
CA SER A 257 -8.42 -19.47 -3.29
C SER A 257 -9.20 -18.37 -4.04
N TYR A 258 -10.35 -18.73 -4.63
CA TYR A 258 -11.20 -17.75 -5.33
C TYR A 258 -11.62 -16.56 -4.46
N GLU A 259 -11.99 -16.79 -3.20
CA GLU A 259 -12.39 -15.69 -2.31
C GLU A 259 -11.16 -14.87 -1.87
N GLU A 260 -10.00 -15.49 -1.66
CA GLU A 260 -8.74 -14.80 -1.36
C GLU A 260 -8.28 -13.93 -2.54
N GLU A 261 -8.45 -14.37 -3.80
CA GLU A 261 -8.13 -13.57 -4.98
C GLU A 261 -9.04 -12.34 -5.11
N LYS A 262 -10.35 -12.50 -4.84
CA LYS A 262 -11.28 -11.36 -4.76
C LYS A 262 -10.91 -10.42 -3.62
N PHE A 263 -10.57 -10.97 -2.46
CA PHE A 263 -10.11 -10.19 -1.32
C PHE A 263 -8.89 -9.35 -1.69
N HIS A 264 -7.86 -9.99 -2.24
CA HIS A 264 -6.62 -9.36 -2.67
C HIS A 264 -6.88 -8.24 -3.69
N MET A 265 -7.66 -8.51 -4.75
CA MET A 265 -8.01 -7.49 -5.74
C MET A 265 -8.74 -6.29 -5.12
N ALA A 266 -9.75 -6.55 -4.27
CA ALA A 266 -10.52 -5.49 -3.61
C ALA A 266 -9.65 -4.66 -2.65
N LEU A 267 -8.79 -5.30 -1.87
CA LEU A 267 -7.93 -4.60 -0.92
C LEU A 267 -6.92 -3.69 -1.64
N TRP A 268 -6.35 -4.13 -2.77
CA TRP A 268 -5.47 -3.28 -3.60
C TRP A 268 -6.26 -2.12 -4.20
N ALA A 269 -7.49 -2.37 -4.63
CA ALA A 269 -8.37 -1.36 -5.22
C ALA A 269 -8.72 -0.24 -4.24
N ILE A 270 -9.19 -0.56 -3.03
CA ILE A 270 -9.57 0.45 -2.03
C ILE A 270 -8.38 1.26 -1.52
N ASN A 271 -7.18 0.70 -1.55
CA ASN A 271 -5.95 1.36 -1.12
C ASN A 271 -5.23 2.12 -2.25
N LYS A 272 -5.82 2.19 -3.45
CA LYS A 272 -5.26 2.91 -4.61
C LYS A 272 -3.85 2.42 -5.00
N SER A 273 -3.56 1.14 -4.76
CA SER A 273 -2.35 0.53 -5.29
C SER A 273 -2.43 0.45 -6.82
N PRO A 274 -1.30 0.52 -7.54
CA PRO A 274 -1.26 0.08 -8.92
C PRO A 274 -1.86 -1.32 -9.07
N LEU A 275 -2.64 -1.54 -10.12
CA LEU A 275 -3.19 -2.85 -10.46
C LEU A 275 -2.34 -3.47 -11.56
N THR A 276 -1.20 -4.03 -11.16
CA THR A 276 -0.25 -4.67 -12.06
C THR A 276 -0.43 -6.18 -12.01
N LEU A 277 -0.90 -6.79 -13.08
CA LEU A 277 -1.08 -8.23 -13.20
C LEU A 277 0.28 -8.94 -13.17
N GLY A 278 0.43 -9.92 -12.26
CA GLY A 278 1.58 -10.81 -12.22
C GLY A 278 1.36 -12.16 -12.90
N ALA A 279 0.10 -12.57 -13.09
CA ALA A 279 -0.24 -13.78 -13.85
C ALA A 279 -0.15 -13.53 -15.37
N PRO A 280 0.08 -14.57 -16.19
CA PRO A 280 0.00 -14.46 -17.64
C PRO A 280 -1.38 -13.97 -18.07
N ALA A 281 -1.43 -13.05 -19.03
CA ALA A 281 -2.69 -12.64 -19.65
C ALA A 281 -3.21 -13.69 -20.64
N ILE A 282 -2.40 -14.72 -20.94
CA ILE A 282 -2.71 -15.81 -21.85
C ILE A 282 -3.72 -16.77 -21.17
N PRO A 283 -4.96 -16.92 -21.67
CA PRO A 283 -6.02 -17.66 -20.99
C PRO A 283 -5.67 -19.10 -20.61
N ALA A 284 -4.88 -19.80 -21.44
CA ALA A 284 -4.49 -21.19 -21.18
C ALA A 284 -3.50 -21.35 -20.01
N LEU A 285 -2.92 -20.24 -19.51
CA LEU A 285 -1.92 -20.25 -18.44
C LEU A 285 -2.44 -19.69 -17.10
N ALA A 286 -3.69 -19.25 -17.06
CA ALA A 286 -4.36 -18.74 -15.86
C ALA A 286 -5.69 -19.46 -15.60
N PRO A 287 -6.16 -19.56 -14.36
CA PRO A 287 -7.49 -20.09 -14.04
C PRO A 287 -8.62 -19.36 -14.78
N GLU A 288 -9.67 -20.08 -15.18
CA GLU A 288 -10.79 -19.52 -15.96
C GLU A 288 -11.50 -18.36 -15.25
N HIS A 289 -11.53 -18.37 -13.91
CA HIS A 289 -12.18 -17.31 -13.12
C HIS A 289 -11.35 -16.03 -13.03
N THR A 290 -10.06 -16.04 -13.38
CA THR A 290 -9.14 -14.90 -13.20
C THR A 290 -9.66 -13.63 -13.88
N LEU A 291 -10.10 -13.73 -15.14
CA LEU A 291 -10.63 -12.58 -15.88
C LEU A 291 -11.87 -11.97 -15.20
N SER A 292 -12.72 -12.78 -14.57
CA SER A 292 -13.91 -12.27 -13.86
C SER A 292 -13.57 -11.41 -12.63
N ILE A 293 -12.40 -11.63 -12.04
CA ILE A 293 -11.89 -10.86 -10.90
C ILE A 293 -11.19 -9.61 -11.40
N VAL A 294 -10.17 -9.77 -12.25
CA VAL A 294 -9.30 -8.65 -12.64
C VAL A 294 -10.00 -7.68 -13.59
N ALA A 295 -10.97 -8.12 -14.40
CA ALA A 295 -11.73 -7.24 -15.29
C ALA A 295 -13.04 -6.72 -14.66
N ASN A 296 -13.27 -6.91 -13.36
CA ASN A 296 -14.47 -6.40 -12.70
C ASN A 296 -14.47 -4.85 -12.72
N LYS A 297 -15.38 -4.30 -13.52
CA LYS A 297 -15.45 -2.85 -13.78
C LYS A 297 -15.73 -2.02 -12.54
N GLU A 298 -16.47 -2.54 -11.58
CA GLU A 298 -16.83 -1.78 -10.37
C GLU A 298 -15.67 -1.75 -9.37
N VAL A 299 -14.93 -2.85 -9.24
CA VAL A 299 -13.70 -2.88 -8.43
C VAL A 299 -12.63 -1.98 -9.04
N ILE A 300 -12.47 -2.03 -10.37
CA ILE A 300 -11.58 -1.10 -11.10
C ILE A 300 -12.02 0.34 -10.90
N ALA A 301 -13.32 0.65 -10.99
CA ALA A 301 -13.82 2.01 -10.79
C ALA A 301 -13.54 2.54 -9.37
N ILE A 302 -13.50 1.67 -8.36
CA ILE A 302 -13.05 2.05 -7.02
C ILE A 302 -11.56 2.39 -7.04
N ASN A 303 -10.70 1.56 -7.64
CA ASN A 303 -9.27 1.88 -7.75
C ASN A 303 -9.00 3.18 -8.53
N GLN A 304 -9.75 3.38 -9.62
CA GLN A 304 -9.63 4.48 -10.57
C GLN A 304 -10.50 5.69 -10.20
N ASP A 305 -11.04 5.75 -8.99
CA ASP A 305 -11.83 6.90 -8.54
C ASP A 305 -10.95 8.18 -8.52
N PRO A 306 -11.42 9.30 -9.10
CA PRO A 306 -10.61 10.50 -9.29
C PRO A 306 -10.26 11.25 -8.02
N LEU A 307 -10.85 10.90 -6.86
CA LEU A 307 -10.34 11.43 -5.58
C LEU A 307 -8.96 10.89 -5.24
N ALA A 308 -8.59 9.71 -5.76
CA ALA A 308 -7.32 9.04 -5.48
C ALA A 308 -7.01 8.90 -3.97
N ARG A 309 -8.05 8.80 -3.13
CA ARG A 309 -7.95 8.67 -1.67
C ARG A 309 -8.01 7.21 -1.25
N GLN A 310 -6.98 6.73 -0.59
CA GLN A 310 -6.97 5.41 0.04
C GLN A 310 -8.06 5.29 1.13
N ALA A 311 -8.63 4.08 1.26
CA ALA A 311 -9.46 3.70 2.39
C ALA A 311 -8.64 3.54 3.68
N GLN A 312 -9.25 3.86 4.82
CA GLN A 312 -8.66 3.70 6.14
C GLN A 312 -9.16 2.42 6.81
N LEU A 313 -8.31 1.77 7.61
CA LEU A 313 -8.75 0.76 8.57
C LEU A 313 -9.52 1.49 9.69
N VAL A 314 -10.85 1.44 9.65
CA VAL A 314 -11.70 2.21 10.58
C VAL A 314 -11.98 1.45 11.87
N ARG A 315 -12.05 0.11 11.79
CA ARG A 315 -12.28 -0.77 12.94
C ARG A 315 -11.58 -2.10 12.70
N ARG A 316 -11.02 -2.65 13.77
CA ARG A 316 -10.42 -3.99 13.79
C ARG A 316 -11.02 -4.80 14.93
N PHE A 317 -11.30 -6.07 14.68
CA PHE A 317 -11.76 -7.04 15.68
C PHE A 317 -10.74 -8.20 15.67
N THR A 318 -9.68 -8.07 16.47
CA THR A 318 -8.50 -8.94 16.37
C THR A 318 -8.79 -10.39 16.78
N GLU A 319 -9.53 -10.60 17.87
CA GLU A 319 -9.85 -11.96 18.34
C GLU A 319 -10.94 -12.62 17.47
N GLU A 320 -11.79 -11.81 16.84
CA GLU A 320 -12.86 -12.24 15.93
C GLU A 320 -12.39 -12.37 14.47
N GLU A 321 -11.17 -11.92 14.16
CA GLU A 321 -10.51 -12.02 12.86
C GLU A 321 -11.27 -11.36 11.71
N TRP A 322 -11.78 -10.14 11.94
CA TRP A 322 -12.34 -9.32 10.87
C TRP A 322 -12.05 -7.83 11.03
N ASP A 323 -12.01 -7.12 9.91
CA ASP A 323 -11.73 -5.69 9.84
C ASP A 323 -12.80 -4.96 9.03
N VAL A 324 -12.97 -3.67 9.33
CA VAL A 324 -13.74 -2.73 8.51
C VAL A 324 -12.77 -1.70 7.93
N TRP A 325 -12.78 -1.57 6.60
CA TRP A 325 -12.09 -0.50 5.89
C TRP A 325 -13.11 0.41 5.23
N ALA A 326 -12.88 1.72 5.26
CA ALA A 326 -13.77 2.66 4.59
C ALA A 326 -12.99 3.86 4.00
N GLY A 327 -13.46 4.35 2.85
CA GLY A 327 -12.81 5.47 2.15
C GLY A 327 -13.78 6.27 1.31
N GLU A 328 -13.52 7.57 1.18
CA GLU A 328 -14.33 8.45 0.34
C GLU A 328 -14.11 8.14 -1.15
N LEU A 329 -15.19 8.24 -1.92
CA LEU A 329 -15.19 8.17 -3.37
C LEU A 329 -15.85 9.43 -3.94
N SER A 330 -15.51 9.76 -5.19
CA SER A 330 -16.10 10.87 -5.92
C SER A 330 -17.63 10.78 -5.98
N GLY A 331 -18.30 11.94 -6.02
CA GLY A 331 -19.77 12.00 -6.04
C GLY A 331 -20.42 11.72 -4.68
N SER A 332 -19.74 12.08 -3.58
CA SER A 332 -20.23 11.89 -2.21
C SER A 332 -20.60 10.45 -1.88
N ARG A 333 -19.82 9.51 -2.41
CA ARG A 333 -19.94 8.08 -2.15
C ARG A 333 -18.86 7.64 -1.17
N ARG A 334 -19.04 6.45 -0.59
CA ARG A 334 -18.05 5.84 0.29
C ARG A 334 -17.89 4.37 -0.06
N VAL A 335 -16.65 3.87 -0.18
CA VAL A 335 -16.40 2.43 -0.23
C VAL A 335 -16.31 1.90 1.20
N VAL A 336 -16.89 0.73 1.44
CA VAL A 336 -16.79 -0.01 2.71
C VAL A 336 -16.43 -1.45 2.40
N ALA A 337 -15.40 -1.96 3.04
CA ALA A 337 -14.98 -3.36 2.94
C ALA A 337 -15.08 -4.04 4.30
N LEU A 338 -15.86 -5.13 4.36
CA LEU A 338 -15.90 -6.04 5.51
C LEU A 338 -14.98 -7.21 5.20
N ALA A 339 -13.83 -7.26 5.84
CA ALA A 339 -12.77 -8.21 5.57
C ALA A 339 -12.80 -9.34 6.59
N ASN A 340 -13.21 -10.54 6.19
CA ASN A 340 -13.10 -11.74 7.00
C ASN A 340 -11.71 -12.36 6.83
N TRP A 341 -10.87 -12.28 7.85
CA TRP A 341 -9.54 -12.89 7.85
C TRP A 341 -9.55 -14.35 8.31
N LYS A 342 -10.68 -14.81 8.86
CA LYS A 342 -10.87 -16.19 9.33
C LYS A 342 -10.99 -17.16 8.15
N ASN A 343 -10.45 -18.37 8.35
CA ASN A 343 -10.64 -19.49 7.40
C ASN A 343 -12.12 -19.92 7.27
N ASP A 344 -12.92 -19.68 8.31
CA ASP A 344 -14.31 -20.12 8.39
C ASP A 344 -15.27 -19.01 7.97
N THR A 345 -16.48 -19.43 7.59
CA THR A 345 -17.61 -18.53 7.44
C THR A 345 -17.99 -17.92 8.80
N GLN A 346 -18.23 -16.61 8.83
CA GLN A 346 -18.73 -15.93 10.03
C GLN A 346 -19.80 -14.90 9.71
N THR A 347 -20.66 -14.61 10.69
CA THR A 347 -21.64 -13.51 10.62
C THR A 347 -21.07 -12.32 11.35
N VAL A 348 -21.01 -11.17 10.67
CA VAL A 348 -20.53 -9.91 11.25
C VAL A 348 -21.65 -8.88 11.20
N ALA A 349 -21.66 -7.96 12.16
CA ALA A 349 -22.60 -6.85 12.21
C ALA A 349 -21.84 -5.52 12.22
N LEU A 350 -22.16 -4.65 11.27
CA LEU A 350 -21.62 -3.30 11.16
C LEU A 350 -22.67 -2.31 11.67
N ASP A 351 -22.42 -1.67 12.81
CA ASP A 351 -23.20 -0.50 13.22
C ASP A 351 -22.77 0.72 12.39
N LEU A 352 -23.68 1.22 11.54
CA LEU A 352 -23.38 2.33 10.63
C LEU A 352 -23.06 3.63 11.38
N ALA A 353 -23.75 3.91 12.49
CA ALA A 353 -23.59 5.17 13.21
C ALA A 353 -22.27 5.15 13.99
N ASP A 354 -21.99 4.06 14.70
CA ASP A 354 -20.76 3.94 15.50
C ASP A 354 -19.50 3.83 14.64
N VAL A 355 -19.54 3.03 13.58
CA VAL A 355 -18.32 2.69 12.81
C VAL A 355 -18.10 3.66 11.65
N LEU A 356 -19.17 4.14 11.02
CA LEU A 356 -19.08 4.99 9.82
C LEU A 356 -19.56 6.42 10.06
N GLY A 357 -20.19 6.74 11.19
CA GLY A 357 -20.82 8.03 11.42
C GLY A 357 -22.08 8.26 10.61
N LEU A 358 -22.73 7.20 10.10
CA LEU A 358 -23.90 7.30 9.21
C LEU A 358 -25.15 6.78 9.90
N SER A 359 -26.26 7.50 9.81
CA SER A 359 -27.58 6.98 10.21
C SER A 359 -28.16 6.04 9.15
N SER A 360 -27.89 6.32 7.86
CA SER A 360 -28.32 5.48 6.75
C SER A 360 -27.54 5.76 5.47
N ALA A 361 -27.58 4.80 4.53
CA ALA A 361 -27.05 4.96 3.17
C ALA A 361 -27.76 4.00 2.21
N THR A 362 -27.70 4.28 0.91
CA THR A 362 -28.01 3.29 -0.14
C THR A 362 -26.76 2.45 -0.41
N ALA A 363 -26.86 1.12 -0.27
CA ALA A 363 -25.74 0.21 -0.43
C ALA A 363 -25.82 -0.62 -1.72
N ARG A 364 -24.68 -0.77 -2.39
CA ARG A 364 -24.48 -1.70 -3.52
C ARG A 364 -23.35 -2.68 -3.20
N ASP A 365 -23.62 -3.97 -3.36
CA ASP A 365 -22.61 -5.02 -3.29
C ASP A 365 -21.90 -5.16 -4.64
N VAL A 366 -20.61 -4.85 -4.63
CA VAL A 366 -19.76 -4.76 -5.82
C VAL A 366 -19.48 -6.14 -6.42
N TRP A 367 -19.27 -7.15 -5.57
CA TRP A 367 -18.97 -8.50 -6.06
C TRP A 367 -20.23 -9.23 -6.53
N ALA A 368 -21.36 -9.00 -5.86
CA ALA A 368 -22.65 -9.54 -6.29
C ALA A 368 -23.26 -8.77 -7.47
N GLY A 369 -22.78 -7.54 -7.74
CA GLY A 369 -23.36 -6.64 -8.74
C GLY A 369 -24.79 -6.22 -8.40
N ALA A 370 -25.15 -6.20 -7.12
CA ALA A 370 -26.53 -6.10 -6.64
C ALA A 370 -26.73 -4.87 -5.76
N ASP A 371 -27.83 -4.15 -5.99
CA ASP A 371 -28.26 -3.07 -5.11
C ASP A 371 -28.99 -3.67 -3.91
N LEU A 372 -28.49 -3.38 -2.70
CA LEU A 372 -29.07 -3.84 -1.44
C LEU A 372 -30.15 -2.89 -0.92
N GLY A 373 -30.32 -1.74 -1.56
CA GLY A 373 -31.26 -0.70 -1.15
C GLY A 373 -30.74 0.11 0.04
N ARG A 374 -31.66 0.72 0.79
CA ARG A 374 -31.33 1.56 1.94
C ARG A 374 -31.00 0.69 3.15
N VAL A 375 -29.82 0.90 3.72
CA VAL A 375 -29.36 0.30 4.98
C VAL A 375 -29.40 1.34 6.11
N THR A 376 -29.75 0.91 7.31
CA THR A 376 -29.95 1.75 8.51
C THR A 376 -29.55 0.97 9.76
N GLY A 377 -29.00 1.62 10.78
CA GLY A 377 -28.65 0.94 12.04
C GLY A 377 -27.55 -0.11 11.85
N GLU A 378 -27.81 -1.36 12.24
CA GLU A 378 -26.88 -2.47 12.05
C GLU A 378 -27.06 -3.15 10.68
N PHE A 379 -25.96 -3.31 9.95
CA PHE A 379 -25.89 -4.10 8.72
C PHE A 379 -25.22 -5.45 9.03
N GLU A 380 -26.01 -6.52 8.98
CA GLU A 380 -25.53 -7.89 9.17
C GLU A 380 -25.10 -8.50 7.82
N ALA A 381 -23.95 -9.19 7.82
CA ALA A 381 -23.46 -9.92 6.66
C ALA A 381 -22.88 -11.29 7.07
N VAL A 382 -23.26 -12.32 6.31
CA VAL A 382 -22.60 -13.63 6.36
C VAL A 382 -21.44 -13.62 5.38
N LEU A 383 -20.22 -13.70 5.88
CA LEU A 383 -18.97 -13.67 5.11
C LEU A 383 -18.39 -15.08 5.07
N LYS A 384 -18.13 -15.61 3.87
CA LYS A 384 -17.35 -16.86 3.74
C LYS A 384 -15.93 -16.67 4.28
N GLY A 385 -15.25 -17.79 4.54
CA GLY A 385 -13.82 -17.77 4.85
C GLY A 385 -13.03 -16.97 3.82
N HIS A 386 -12.20 -16.04 4.28
CA HIS A 386 -11.38 -15.15 3.45
C HIS A 386 -12.16 -14.27 2.47
N GLU A 387 -13.43 -14.00 2.74
CA GLU A 387 -14.23 -13.11 1.93
C GLU A 387 -14.02 -11.63 2.33
N LEU A 388 -13.85 -10.76 1.33
CA LEU A 388 -14.00 -9.32 1.50
C LEU A 388 -15.31 -8.87 0.84
N ARG A 389 -16.34 -8.61 1.66
CA ARG A 389 -17.57 -7.98 1.16
C ARG A 389 -17.25 -6.53 0.82
N LEU A 390 -17.42 -6.15 -0.44
CA LEU A 390 -17.12 -4.81 -0.93
C LEU A 390 -18.42 -4.09 -1.25
N LEU A 391 -18.68 -3.00 -0.52
CA LEU A 391 -19.86 -2.17 -0.66
C LEU A 391 -19.49 -0.78 -1.18
N VAL A 392 -20.32 -0.24 -2.07
CA VAL A 392 -20.34 1.20 -2.36
C VAL A 392 -21.60 1.78 -1.74
N LEU A 393 -21.41 2.75 -0.86
CA LEU A 393 -22.46 3.52 -0.22
C LEU A 393 -22.66 4.85 -0.96
N SER A 394 -23.91 5.23 -1.11
CA SER A 394 -24.38 6.48 -1.71
C SER A 394 -25.57 7.03 -0.92
N ASP A 395 -26.05 8.24 -1.24
CA ASP A 395 -27.14 8.90 -0.51
C ASP A 395 -26.91 8.91 1.01
N LEU A 396 -25.67 9.24 1.39
CA LEU A 396 -25.20 9.18 2.78
C LEU A 396 -26.00 10.15 3.64
N VAL A 397 -26.55 9.66 4.74
CA VAL A 397 -27.13 10.48 5.79
C VAL A 397 -26.28 10.32 7.03
N GLU A 398 -25.63 11.41 7.43
CA GLU A 398 -24.81 11.46 8.63
C GLU A 398 -25.67 11.11 9.86
N ALA A 399 -25.04 10.47 10.85
CA ALA A 399 -25.65 10.23 12.14
C ALA A 399 -25.78 11.55 12.91
N GLU A 400 -26.78 11.66 13.80
CA GLU A 400 -26.85 12.82 14.68
C GLU A 400 -25.63 12.85 15.61
N ALA A 401 -25.10 14.03 15.91
CA ALA A 401 -23.95 14.15 16.82
C ALA A 401 -24.21 13.55 18.21
N SER A 402 -25.48 13.48 18.64
CA SER A 402 -25.95 12.81 19.87
C SER A 402 -25.80 11.28 19.84
N THR A 403 -25.69 10.69 18.65
CA THR A 403 -25.52 9.23 18.46
C THR A 403 -24.06 8.82 18.26
N ALA A 404 -23.17 9.79 18.01
CA ALA A 404 -21.75 9.53 17.92
C ALA A 404 -21.14 9.39 19.32
N ARG A 405 -20.19 8.47 19.48
CA ARG A 405 -19.40 8.40 20.70
C ARG A 405 -18.53 9.66 20.82
N ALA A 406 -18.64 10.37 21.94
CA ALA A 406 -17.86 11.55 22.26
C ALA A 406 -16.66 11.17 23.14
N SER A 407 -15.60 11.97 23.05
CA SER A 407 -14.46 11.85 23.96
C SER A 407 -14.90 12.08 25.40
N ALA A 408 -14.58 11.14 26.27
CA ALA A 408 -14.75 11.20 27.72
C ALA A 408 -13.44 11.56 28.44
N GLY A 409 -12.35 11.75 27.70
CA GLY A 409 -11.04 12.14 28.25
C GLY A 409 -9.89 11.40 27.58
N TYR A 410 -8.72 12.05 27.60
CA TYR A 410 -7.46 11.50 27.12
C TYR A 410 -6.54 11.17 28.29
N TYR A 411 -5.89 10.01 28.23
CA TYR A 411 -4.97 9.52 29.24
C TYR A 411 -3.57 9.41 28.62
N ASP A 412 -2.68 10.33 29.02
CA ASP A 412 -1.31 10.41 28.53
C ASP A 412 -0.46 9.28 29.12
N ALA A 413 0.25 8.55 28.28
CA ALA A 413 1.13 7.49 28.76
C ALA A 413 2.18 8.02 29.74
N ALA A 414 2.55 9.30 29.71
CA ALA A 414 3.43 9.93 30.70
C ALA A 414 2.90 9.91 32.14
N ASP A 415 1.58 9.81 32.33
CA ASP A 415 0.94 9.76 33.66
C ASP A 415 0.71 8.33 34.16
N ALA A 416 1.11 7.32 33.39
CA ALA A 416 0.88 5.92 33.73
C ALA A 416 1.89 5.38 34.75
N THR A 417 1.47 4.37 35.51
CA THR A 417 2.37 3.57 36.35
C THR A 417 2.95 2.44 35.50
N LEU A 418 4.28 2.37 35.44
CA LEU A 418 5.01 1.36 34.66
C LEU A 418 5.42 0.16 35.52
N SER A 419 5.45 -1.02 34.91
CA SER A 419 5.98 -2.25 35.52
C SER A 419 7.04 -2.92 34.63
N GLY A 420 7.95 -3.66 35.26
CA GLY A 420 9.02 -4.36 34.57
C GLY A 420 10.06 -3.41 33.96
N ARG A 421 10.33 -3.53 32.66
CA ARG A 421 11.31 -2.72 31.91
C ARG A 421 10.69 -1.54 31.15
N ALA A 422 9.37 -1.42 31.14
CA ALA A 422 8.68 -0.33 30.47
C ALA A 422 9.25 1.02 30.92
N ASN A 423 9.51 1.93 29.98
CA ASN A 423 10.10 3.23 30.28
C ASN A 423 9.53 4.34 29.39
N HIS A 424 9.47 5.56 29.92
CA HIS A 424 9.07 6.75 29.15
C HIS A 424 10.21 7.26 28.28
N VAL A 425 9.87 7.64 27.05
CA VAL A 425 10.73 8.31 26.10
C VAL A 425 10.03 9.57 25.62
N ALA A 426 10.64 10.73 25.86
CA ALA A 426 10.23 11.98 25.24
C ALA A 426 10.57 11.97 23.75
N CYS A 427 9.64 12.39 22.92
CA CYS A 427 9.85 12.50 21.48
C CYS A 427 10.20 13.95 21.09
N GLY A 428 10.82 14.11 19.92
CA GLY A 428 11.11 15.43 19.36
C GLY A 428 9.83 16.22 19.05
N ALA A 429 9.97 17.53 18.84
CA ALA A 429 8.85 18.40 18.52
C ALA A 429 8.04 17.87 17.30
N GLY A 430 6.71 17.79 17.45
CA GLY A 430 5.81 17.29 16.41
C GLY A 430 5.81 15.77 16.20
N ARG A 431 6.47 15.00 17.07
CA ARG A 431 6.52 13.53 17.04
C ARG A 431 5.71 12.93 18.19
N CYS A 432 5.31 11.66 18.06
CA CYS A 432 4.53 10.93 19.07
C CYS A 432 3.30 11.71 19.56
N LEU A 433 2.56 12.29 18.63
CA LEU A 433 1.35 13.06 18.93
C LEU A 433 0.23 12.13 19.44
N PRO A 434 -0.67 12.61 20.32
CA PRO A 434 -0.82 14.01 20.73
C PRO A 434 0.07 14.46 21.90
N THR A 435 0.75 13.54 22.58
CA THR A 435 1.41 13.82 23.88
C THR A 435 2.84 14.33 23.76
N GLY A 436 3.53 14.00 22.67
CA GLY A 436 4.95 14.30 22.51
C GLY A 436 5.87 13.31 23.25
N GLY A 437 5.33 12.21 23.78
CA GLY A 437 6.08 11.16 24.46
C GLY A 437 5.44 9.80 24.25
N LYS A 438 6.16 8.73 24.62
CA LYS A 438 5.65 7.36 24.54
C LYS A 438 6.29 6.47 25.60
N VAL A 439 5.65 5.35 25.88
CA VAL A 439 6.22 4.24 26.65
C VAL A 439 6.73 3.18 25.69
N VAL A 440 7.98 2.76 25.88
CA VAL A 440 8.68 1.75 25.08
C VAL A 440 8.99 0.51 25.92
N ASP A 441 9.62 -0.49 25.30
CA ASP A 441 10.13 -1.71 25.95
C ASP A 441 9.05 -2.54 26.65
N LEU A 442 7.87 -2.67 26.03
CA LEU A 442 6.75 -3.49 26.51
C LEU A 442 6.85 -4.94 26.03
N GLY A 443 7.48 -5.84 26.80
CA GLY A 443 7.55 -7.26 26.48
C GLY A 443 7.67 -8.18 27.71
N TRP A 444 7.41 -9.48 27.57
CA TRP A 444 7.60 -10.48 28.64
C TRP A 444 7.04 -10.11 30.03
N GLY A 445 5.80 -9.62 30.08
CA GLY A 445 5.12 -9.25 31.33
C GLY A 445 5.33 -7.81 31.80
N ASP A 446 6.06 -7.00 31.02
CA ASP A 446 6.11 -5.54 31.20
C ASP A 446 4.72 -4.91 30.91
N GLY A 447 4.38 -3.83 31.61
CA GLY A 447 3.03 -3.24 31.51
C GLY A 447 2.94 -1.75 31.84
N VAL A 448 1.82 -1.16 31.43
CA VAL A 448 1.44 0.25 31.61
C VAL A 448 0.05 0.31 32.22
N ALA A 449 -0.06 0.83 33.44
CA ALA A 449 -1.33 0.91 34.17
C ALA A 449 -1.76 2.36 34.37
N PHE A 450 -2.99 2.67 33.96
CA PHE A 450 -3.63 3.96 34.17
C PHE A 450 -4.64 3.83 35.29
N SER A 451 -4.40 4.54 36.39
CA SER A 451 -5.33 4.59 37.53
C SER A 451 -6.32 5.74 37.38
N ASN A 452 -7.48 5.62 38.03
CA ASN A 452 -8.51 6.65 38.08
C ASN A 452 -9.12 7.01 36.71
N VAL A 453 -9.15 6.05 35.79
CA VAL A 453 -9.89 6.20 34.54
C VAL A 453 -11.38 6.33 34.86
N THR A 454 -11.99 7.39 34.34
CA THR A 454 -13.40 7.73 34.60
C THR A 454 -14.24 7.35 33.40
N ALA A 455 -15.30 6.58 33.63
CA ALA A 455 -16.31 6.26 32.63
C ALA A 455 -17.70 6.66 33.15
N ALA A 456 -18.54 7.27 32.32
CA ALA A 456 -19.89 7.69 32.67
C ALA A 456 -20.81 6.50 32.95
N THR A 457 -20.64 5.39 32.22
CA THR A 457 -21.43 4.16 32.42
C THR A 457 -20.54 2.93 32.53
N ALA A 458 -21.03 1.89 33.21
CA ALA A 458 -20.34 0.62 33.29
C ALA A 458 -20.42 -0.16 31.97
N GLY A 459 -19.54 -1.13 31.79
CA GLY A 459 -19.57 -2.08 30.67
C GLY A 459 -18.47 -1.87 29.65
N LYS A 460 -18.82 -2.07 28.38
CA LYS A 460 -17.91 -1.95 27.23
C LYS A 460 -17.69 -0.48 26.87
N LYS A 461 -16.45 -0.14 26.53
CA LYS A 461 -16.05 1.19 26.06
C LYS A 461 -15.21 1.08 24.81
N LEU A 462 -15.21 2.15 24.03
CA LEU A 462 -14.32 2.29 22.91
C LEU A 462 -13.10 3.10 23.31
N LEU A 463 -11.90 2.57 23.03
CA LEU A 463 -10.64 3.27 23.25
C LEU A 463 -10.01 3.61 21.90
N GLY A 464 -9.63 4.88 21.71
CA GLY A 464 -8.69 5.26 20.67
C GLY A 464 -7.28 5.20 21.21
N VAL A 465 -6.58 4.10 20.94
CA VAL A 465 -5.22 3.88 21.43
C VAL A 465 -4.25 4.51 20.45
N ASP A 466 -3.50 5.51 20.90
CA ASP A 466 -2.41 6.10 20.14
C ASP A 466 -1.12 5.32 20.42
N PHE A 467 -0.50 4.85 19.35
CA PHE A 467 0.61 3.90 19.44
C PHE A 467 1.66 4.18 18.37
N VAL A 468 2.88 3.69 18.60
CA VAL A 468 3.92 3.66 17.59
C VAL A 468 4.36 2.21 17.33
N ASN A 469 4.23 1.81 16.08
CA ASN A 469 4.77 0.58 15.54
C ASN A 469 5.41 0.90 14.17
N TYR A 470 6.72 0.66 14.07
CA TYR A 470 7.45 0.72 12.81
C TYR A 470 8.31 -0.54 12.62
N GLU A 471 7.83 -1.68 13.13
CA GLU A 471 8.47 -2.98 12.90
C GLU A 471 8.05 -3.53 11.54
N LEU A 472 8.79 -3.11 10.51
CA LEU A 472 8.67 -3.66 9.18
C LEU A 472 9.34 -5.05 9.14
N ALA A 473 8.56 -6.06 8.75
CA ALA A 473 8.97 -7.45 8.77
C ALA A 473 9.86 -7.82 7.57
N PHE A 474 10.96 -7.11 7.36
CA PHE A 474 11.84 -7.32 6.20
C PHE A 474 12.46 -8.72 6.18
N GLU A 475 13.06 -9.15 7.30
CA GLU A 475 13.73 -10.46 7.41
C GLU A 475 12.73 -11.62 7.49
N SER A 476 11.60 -11.38 8.16
CA SER A 476 10.60 -12.42 8.45
C SER A 476 9.44 -12.44 7.44
N ALA A 477 9.49 -11.61 6.38
CA ALA A 477 8.42 -11.49 5.37
C ALA A 477 8.01 -12.84 4.78
N TRP A 478 8.98 -13.70 4.46
CA TRP A 478 8.75 -15.05 3.93
C TRP A 478 8.59 -16.13 5.02
N GLN A 479 8.41 -15.76 6.28
CA GLN A 479 8.19 -16.71 7.38
C GLN A 479 6.96 -16.33 8.23
N SER A 480 7.17 -15.61 9.33
CA SER A 480 6.13 -15.27 10.33
C SER A 480 5.80 -13.78 10.39
N GLY A 481 6.48 -12.95 9.60
CA GLY A 481 6.35 -11.50 9.60
C GLY A 481 4.94 -11.05 9.24
N SER A 482 4.33 -10.22 10.11
CA SER A 482 2.95 -9.77 9.96
C SER A 482 2.79 -8.25 9.82
N ASN A 483 3.87 -7.48 10.01
CA ASN A 483 3.83 -6.02 10.16
C ASN A 483 2.86 -5.54 11.25
N THR A 484 2.59 -6.39 12.24
CA THR A 484 1.81 -6.05 13.42
C THR A 484 2.59 -6.32 14.68
N ARG A 485 2.34 -5.52 15.71
CA ARG A 485 2.66 -5.88 17.10
C ARG A 485 1.37 -6.13 17.86
N ASN A 486 1.39 -7.09 18.77
CA ASN A 486 0.22 -7.41 19.58
C ASN A 486 0.34 -6.80 20.97
N MET A 487 -0.73 -6.20 21.45
CA MET A 487 -0.83 -5.67 22.80
C MET A 487 -2.11 -6.18 23.46
N SER A 488 -1.98 -6.51 24.73
CA SER A 488 -3.09 -6.88 25.58
C SER A 488 -3.66 -5.64 26.27
N VAL A 489 -4.98 -5.59 26.41
CA VAL A 489 -5.67 -4.54 27.17
C VAL A 489 -6.65 -5.20 28.15
N SER A 490 -6.58 -4.82 29.42
CA SER A 490 -7.51 -5.26 30.47
C SER A 490 -8.01 -4.07 31.28
N VAL A 491 -9.15 -4.27 31.96
CA VAL A 491 -9.76 -3.25 32.82
C VAL A 491 -10.12 -3.88 34.16
N ASN A 492 -9.78 -3.21 35.26
CA ASN A 492 -10.11 -3.61 36.63
C ASN A 492 -9.66 -5.05 36.99
N GLY A 493 -8.52 -5.49 36.46
CA GLY A 493 -8.02 -6.86 36.64
C GLY A 493 -8.85 -7.93 35.93
N GLY A 494 -9.72 -7.53 35.00
CA GLY A 494 -10.49 -8.42 34.14
C GLY A 494 -9.64 -9.17 33.12
N ARG A 495 -10.29 -9.96 32.26
CA ARG A 495 -9.60 -10.70 31.21
C ARG A 495 -8.93 -9.73 30.23
N ALA A 496 -7.63 -9.91 30.02
CA ALA A 496 -6.89 -9.25 28.96
C ALA A 496 -7.38 -9.71 27.57
N LYS A 497 -7.68 -8.74 26.70
CA LYS A 497 -8.00 -8.96 25.28
C LYS A 497 -6.82 -8.56 24.39
N ARG A 498 -6.60 -9.31 23.32
CA ARG A 498 -5.54 -9.07 22.34
C ARG A 498 -5.97 -8.11 21.24
N TRP A 499 -5.07 -7.20 20.86
CA TRP A 499 -5.22 -6.34 19.69
C TRP A 499 -3.97 -6.35 18.83
N ALA A 500 -4.14 -6.50 17.51
CA ALA A 500 -3.07 -6.49 16.52
C ALA A 500 -2.93 -5.08 15.93
N PHE A 501 -1.88 -4.37 16.34
CA PHE A 501 -1.60 -3.00 15.92
C PHE A 501 -0.76 -3.00 14.63
N PRO A 502 -1.24 -2.38 13.53
CA PRO A 502 -0.53 -2.33 12.24
C PRO A 502 0.68 -1.40 12.29
N ILE A 503 1.31 -1.10 11.16
CA ILE A 503 2.29 0.00 11.09
C ILE A 503 1.57 1.34 11.32
N SER A 504 2.17 2.17 12.15
CA SER A 504 1.57 3.42 12.64
C SER A 504 1.86 4.65 11.78
N GLY A 505 3.00 4.67 11.08
CA GLY A 505 3.53 5.83 10.38
C GLY A 505 4.83 5.52 9.62
N GLY A 506 5.56 6.57 9.23
CA GLY A 506 6.81 6.47 8.47
C GLY A 506 8.08 6.26 9.30
N SER A 507 7.98 6.17 10.63
CA SER A 507 9.13 5.96 11.53
C SER A 507 8.70 5.52 12.93
N TRP A 508 9.67 5.15 13.78
CA TRP A 508 9.47 4.92 15.23
C TRP A 508 9.09 6.18 16.03
N TYR A 509 8.68 7.27 15.39
CA TYR A 509 8.29 8.53 16.05
C TYR A 509 6.98 9.11 15.51
N GLU A 510 6.28 8.40 14.63
CA GLU A 510 4.99 8.81 14.12
C GLU A 510 3.89 7.93 14.72
N ALA A 511 2.97 8.54 15.45
CA ALA A 511 1.86 7.83 16.06
C ALA A 511 0.75 7.55 15.05
N GLY A 512 0.16 6.36 15.20
CA GLY A 512 -1.10 5.98 14.59
C GLY A 512 -2.14 5.78 15.70
N ARG A 513 -3.41 5.71 15.31
CA ARG A 513 -4.51 5.43 16.23
C ARG A 513 -5.25 4.17 15.80
N LEU A 514 -5.49 3.27 16.74
CA LEU A 514 -6.37 2.12 16.54
C LEU A 514 -7.53 2.20 17.53
N LEU A 515 -8.75 2.07 17.00
CA LEU A 515 -9.95 2.03 17.84
C LEU A 515 -10.25 0.59 18.28
N VAL A 516 -10.29 0.35 19.59
CA VAL A 516 -10.46 -0.98 20.19
C VAL A 516 -11.58 -1.00 21.23
N GLU A 517 -12.35 -2.09 21.29
CA GLU A 517 -13.48 -2.21 22.23
C GLU A 517 -13.12 -3.04 23.47
N VAL A 518 -13.10 -2.41 24.63
CA VAL A 518 -12.65 -3.03 25.88
C VAL A 518 -13.78 -3.05 26.91
N ASP A 519 -13.98 -4.18 27.58
CA ASP A 519 -15.00 -4.38 28.60
C ASP A 519 -14.42 -4.31 30.02
N GLY A 520 -15.32 -4.28 31.02
CA GLY A 520 -14.96 -4.32 32.43
C GLY A 520 -14.94 -2.97 33.15
N PHE A 521 -15.37 -1.89 32.50
CA PHE A 521 -15.49 -0.58 33.15
C PHE A 521 -16.63 -0.55 34.17
N ASN A 522 -16.40 0.12 35.29
CA ASN A 522 -17.40 0.55 36.26
C ASN A 522 -17.78 2.00 35.98
N ALA A 523 -19.01 2.39 36.30
CA ALA A 523 -19.43 3.78 36.24
C ALA A 523 -18.73 4.61 37.34
N GLY A 524 -18.33 5.83 36.98
CA GLY A 524 -17.55 6.73 37.83
C GLY A 524 -16.04 6.61 37.60
N GLY A 525 -15.28 7.24 38.49
CA GLY A 525 -13.82 7.13 38.53
C GLY A 525 -13.35 5.84 39.20
N GLY A 526 -12.03 5.63 39.20
CA GLY A 526 -11.40 4.51 39.88
C GLY A 526 -11.28 3.24 39.04
N ASN A 527 -11.52 3.31 37.73
CA ASN A 527 -11.13 2.23 36.84
C ASN A 527 -9.61 2.19 36.68
N THR A 528 -9.07 0.98 36.58
CA THR A 528 -7.69 0.76 36.14
C THR A 528 -7.71 0.17 34.75
N VAL A 529 -7.02 0.79 33.79
CA VAL A 529 -6.82 0.25 32.44
C VAL A 529 -5.35 -0.15 32.32
N GLU A 530 -5.09 -1.40 31.97
CA GLU A 530 -3.74 -1.94 31.85
C GLU A 530 -3.46 -2.35 30.42
N PHE A 531 -2.33 -1.88 29.89
CA PHE A 531 -1.78 -2.28 28.62
C PHE A 531 -0.55 -3.14 28.87
N GLY A 532 -0.48 -4.28 28.21
CA GLY A 532 0.63 -5.22 28.34
C GLY A 532 1.05 -5.78 26.99
N ASN A 533 2.13 -6.53 27.01
CA ASN A 533 2.49 -7.32 25.85
C ASN A 533 1.54 -8.53 25.69
N PHE A 534 1.53 -9.13 24.50
CA PHE A 534 0.81 -10.39 24.28
C PHE A 534 1.83 -11.52 24.10
N GLU A 535 1.67 -12.60 24.88
CA GLU A 535 2.58 -13.75 24.90
C GLU A 535 4.05 -13.37 25.11
N ALA A 536 4.99 -13.96 24.37
CA ALA A 536 6.43 -13.72 24.48
C ALA A 536 6.94 -12.75 23.39
N HIS A 537 6.13 -11.75 23.04
CA HIS A 537 6.43 -10.77 22.00
C HIS A 537 6.44 -9.33 22.53
N TRP A 538 7.05 -8.42 21.79
CA TRP A 538 6.99 -6.99 22.05
C TRP A 538 5.63 -6.41 21.62
N ALA A 539 5.05 -5.57 22.47
CA ALA A 539 3.94 -4.70 22.12
C ALA A 539 4.41 -3.46 21.33
N PRO A 540 3.52 -2.76 20.60
CA PRO A 540 3.84 -1.42 20.10
C PRO A 540 4.12 -0.48 21.26
N ASP A 541 4.84 0.61 20.97
CA ASP A 541 5.04 1.67 21.94
C ASP A 541 3.69 2.37 22.19
N LEU A 542 3.41 2.74 23.43
CA LEU A 542 2.14 3.37 23.81
C LEU A 542 2.32 4.88 23.98
N VAL A 543 1.55 5.68 23.24
CA VAL A 543 1.54 7.15 23.37
C VAL A 543 0.49 7.59 24.39
N GLY A 544 -0.63 6.88 24.44
CA GLY A 544 -1.74 7.11 25.35
C GLY A 544 -3.03 6.55 24.77
N PHE A 545 -4.16 6.86 25.40
CA PHE A 545 -5.45 6.49 24.82
C PHE A 545 -6.54 7.50 25.16
N GLU A 546 -7.51 7.60 24.27
CA GLU A 546 -8.74 8.35 24.45
C GLU A 546 -9.91 7.41 24.73
N LEU A 547 -10.68 7.71 25.77
CA LEU A 547 -11.91 6.97 26.09
C LEU A 547 -13.08 7.61 25.34
N PHE A 548 -13.88 6.82 24.64
CA PHE A 548 -15.08 7.27 23.96
C PHE A 548 -16.33 6.63 24.57
N GLU A 549 -17.36 7.45 24.78
CA GLU A 549 -18.65 7.05 25.35
C GLU A 549 -19.80 7.69 24.56
N ASP A 550 -20.99 7.09 24.62
CA ASP A 550 -22.17 7.64 23.97
C ASP A 550 -22.43 9.08 24.45
N ALA A 551 -22.68 9.99 23.50
CA ALA A 551 -22.98 11.37 23.83
C ALA A 551 -24.28 11.46 24.67
N LYS A 552 -24.27 12.30 25.71
CA LYS A 552 -25.42 12.50 26.60
C LYS A 552 -26.48 13.42 26.03
#